data_AF-A0A7Y7M9Z6-F1
#
_entry.id   AF-A0A7Y7M9Z6-F1
#
_cell.length_a   1.000
_cell.length_b   1.000
_cell.length_c   1.000
_cell.angle_alpha   90.00
_cell.angle_beta   90.00
_cell.angle_gamma   90.00
#
_symmetry.space_group_name_H-M   'P 1'
#
loop_
_entity.id
_entity.type
_entity.pdbx_description
1 polymer ?
#
loop_
_entity_poly.entity_id
_entity_poly.type
_entity_poly.pdbx_seq_one_letter_code
_entity_poly.pdbx_strand_id
1 'polypeptide(L)'
;APRRARDHRVDALRGVALLMMFVDHIPQNVLNRFTLRNVGFADAAEIFVLLAGYASWLAYGRNFDRVGLRAGLGRVWRRCARLYVFQAVMVVVTTATIRAWRSFWPVPVDFLEPELAHGLSAFWRVMFLDALPSNLNILPLYIVLLAAFPLVYLLMRRSLVLTLALSGGLWLLINLDPTINFPNWLDPDGWYFDPLAWQFLFTLGACASVLAGRRGGSLPAVGWLR
;
A
#
# COMPACT_ATOMS: atom_id res chain seq x y z
N ALA A 1 -9.61 -21.88 20.83
CA ALA A 1 -8.66 -20.81 21.18
C ALA A 1 -9.39 -19.47 21.10
N PRO A 2 -9.30 -18.58 22.11
CA PRO A 2 -10.05 -17.34 22.10
C PRO A 2 -9.65 -16.51 20.89
N ARG A 3 -10.66 -15.97 20.19
CA ARG A 3 -10.50 -15.11 19.03
C ARG A 3 -9.83 -13.83 19.54
N ARG A 4 -8.51 -13.69 19.37
CA ARG A 4 -7.82 -12.44 19.74
C ARG A 4 -8.56 -11.30 19.04
N ALA A 5 -9.08 -10.37 19.84
CA ALA A 5 -9.88 -9.25 19.35
C ALA A 5 -9.09 -8.47 18.30
N ARG A 6 -9.80 -7.91 17.32
CA ARG A 6 -9.24 -7.05 16.28
C ARG A 6 -8.46 -5.92 16.96
N ASP A 7 -7.24 -5.66 16.51
CA ASP A 7 -6.45 -4.57 17.08
C ASP A 7 -6.95 -3.23 16.53
N HIS A 8 -7.83 -2.60 17.30
CA HIS A 8 -8.45 -1.32 16.95
C HIS A 8 -7.43 -0.18 16.78
N ARG A 9 -6.22 -0.30 17.37
CA ARG A 9 -5.18 0.72 17.24
C ARG A 9 -4.66 0.78 15.81
N VAL A 10 -4.45 -0.39 15.20
CA VAL A 10 -4.02 -0.50 13.81
C VAL A 10 -5.06 0.07 12.87
N ASP A 11 -6.35 -0.21 13.11
CA ASP A 11 -7.43 0.34 12.28
C ASP A 11 -7.56 1.86 12.42
N ALA A 12 -7.44 2.39 13.65
CA ALA A 12 -7.49 3.83 13.90
C ALA A 12 -6.34 4.56 13.19
N LEU A 13 -5.11 4.07 13.32
CA LEU A 13 -3.94 4.66 12.65
C LEU A 13 -4.05 4.60 11.12
N ARG A 14 -4.59 3.50 10.58
CA ARG A 14 -4.88 3.40 9.13
C ARG A 14 -5.94 4.41 8.70
N GLY A 15 -6.97 4.63 9.51
CA GLY A 15 -7.99 5.65 9.26
C GLY A 15 -7.40 7.07 9.24
N VAL A 16 -6.53 7.39 10.19
CA VAL A 16 -5.81 8.67 10.22
C VAL A 16 -4.91 8.83 8.99
N ALA A 17 -4.16 7.80 8.60
CA ALA A 17 -3.34 7.84 7.40
C ALA A 17 -4.19 8.08 6.13
N LEU A 18 -5.35 7.43 6.00
CA LEU A 18 -6.27 7.66 4.89
C LEU A 18 -6.82 9.09 4.87
N LEU A 19 -7.14 9.66 6.04
CA LEU A 19 -7.60 11.05 6.13
C LEU A 19 -6.50 12.03 5.72
N MET A 20 -5.26 11.80 6.17
CA MET A 20 -4.12 12.62 5.80
C MET A 20 -3.84 12.54 4.29
N MET A 21 -3.82 11.34 3.70
CA MET A 21 -3.70 11.19 2.25
C MET A 21 -4.79 11.95 1.51
N PHE A 22 -6.05 11.82 1.94
CA PHE A 22 -7.16 12.55 1.32
C PHE A 22 -6.94 14.06 1.36
N VAL A 23 -6.58 14.62 2.53
CA VAL A 23 -6.27 16.05 2.68
C VAL A 23 -5.08 16.45 1.81
N ASP A 24 -4.07 15.59 1.72
CA ASP A 24 -2.86 15.82 0.92
C ASP A 24 -3.11 15.90 -0.57
N HIS A 25 -4.22 15.31 -1.03
CA HIS A 25 -4.64 15.31 -2.44
C HIS A 25 -5.69 16.38 -2.74
N ILE A 26 -6.10 17.20 -1.76
CA ILE A 26 -6.92 18.39 -2.02
C ILE A 26 -5.99 19.58 -2.30
N PRO A 27 -6.04 20.17 -3.51
CA PRO A 27 -5.17 21.27 -3.89
C PRO A 27 -5.44 22.50 -3.05
N GLN A 28 -4.38 23.24 -2.71
CA GLN A 28 -4.47 24.51 -1.97
C GLN A 28 -5.20 24.39 -0.62
N ASN A 29 -5.30 23.18 -0.05
CA ASN A 29 -5.93 22.98 1.25
C ASN A 29 -4.98 23.40 2.38
N VAL A 30 -5.40 24.33 3.23
CA VAL A 30 -4.60 24.77 4.39
C VAL A 30 -4.30 23.62 5.35
N LEU A 31 -5.18 22.63 5.45
CA LEU A 31 -5.00 21.47 6.30
C LEU A 31 -3.83 20.58 5.86
N ASN A 32 -3.44 20.61 4.58
CA ASN A 32 -2.27 19.89 4.06
C ASN A 32 -0.99 20.29 4.82
N ARG A 33 -0.88 21.54 5.29
CA ARG A 33 0.30 22.01 6.07
C ARG A 33 0.48 21.28 7.41
N PHE A 34 -0.55 20.62 7.91
CA PHE A 34 -0.55 19.91 9.19
C PHE A 34 -0.55 18.38 9.03
N THR A 35 -0.46 17.86 7.79
CA THR A 35 -0.33 16.43 7.55
C THR A 35 1.12 15.99 7.71
N LEU A 36 1.30 14.67 7.89
CA LEU A 36 2.62 14.04 8.03
C LEU A 36 3.58 14.41 6.90
N ARG A 37 3.07 14.62 5.68
CA ARG A 37 3.85 15.03 4.51
C ARG A 37 4.66 16.32 4.75
N ASN A 38 4.18 17.25 5.59
CA ASN A 38 4.81 18.55 5.81
C ASN A 38 5.42 18.73 7.20
N VAL A 39 5.08 17.89 8.17
CA VAL A 39 5.56 18.00 9.56
C VAL A 39 6.51 16.88 9.97
N GLY A 40 6.53 15.78 9.24
CA GLY A 40 7.28 14.58 9.57
C GLY A 40 8.40 14.28 8.56
N PHE A 41 9.30 13.38 8.97
CA PHE A 41 10.24 12.74 8.04
C PHE A 41 9.56 11.73 7.12
N ALA A 42 8.43 11.17 7.58
CA ALA A 42 7.66 10.17 6.86
C ALA A 42 6.26 10.71 6.53
N ASP A 43 5.71 10.29 5.39
CA ASP A 43 4.37 10.67 4.95
C ASP A 43 3.30 9.66 5.37
N ALA A 44 2.04 9.96 5.03
CA ALA A 44 0.92 9.08 5.36
C ALA A 44 0.95 7.74 4.58
N ALA A 45 1.51 7.72 3.37
CA ALA A 45 1.60 6.52 2.52
C ALA A 45 2.56 5.49 3.14
N GLU A 46 3.71 5.93 3.63
CA GLU A 46 4.68 5.07 4.31
C GLU A 46 4.09 4.41 5.55
N ILE A 47 3.37 5.18 6.38
CA ILE A 47 2.66 4.64 7.54
C ILE A 47 1.59 3.63 7.10
N PHE A 48 0.82 3.95 6.05
CA PHE A 48 -0.21 3.05 5.56
C PHE A 48 0.36 1.72 5.07
N VAL A 49 1.45 1.74 4.31
CA VAL A 49 2.10 0.52 3.78
C VAL A 49 2.74 -0.30 4.91
N LEU A 50 3.39 0.35 5.87
CA LEU A 50 3.89 -0.28 7.08
C LEU A 50 2.77 -1.00 7.85
N LEU A 51 1.65 -0.31 8.11
CA LEU A 51 0.50 -0.88 8.81
C LEU A 51 -0.21 -1.96 7.98
N ALA A 52 -0.18 -1.85 6.65
CA ALA A 52 -0.70 -2.87 5.75
C ALA A 52 0.05 -4.20 5.90
N GLY A 53 1.38 -4.15 6.01
CA GLY A 53 2.22 -5.31 6.34
C GLY A 53 1.92 -5.88 7.71
N TYR A 54 1.84 -5.00 8.72
CA TYR A 54 1.51 -5.38 10.10
C TYR A 54 0.16 -6.09 10.20
N ALA A 55 -0.87 -5.53 9.55
CA ALA A 55 -2.21 -6.09 9.51
C ALA A 55 -2.28 -7.40 8.71
N SER A 56 -1.48 -7.53 7.64
CA SER A 56 -1.42 -8.75 6.83
C SER A 56 -0.88 -9.93 7.64
N TRP A 57 0.12 -9.71 8.49
CA TRP A 57 0.58 -10.75 9.42
C TRP A 57 -0.51 -11.15 10.42
N LEU A 58 -1.23 -10.18 11.01
CA LEU A 58 -2.32 -10.47 11.94
C LEU A 58 -3.47 -11.24 11.28
N ALA A 59 -3.84 -10.87 10.05
CA ALA A 59 -4.96 -11.46 9.33
C ALA A 59 -4.64 -12.85 8.75
N TYR A 60 -3.44 -13.00 8.17
CA TYR A 60 -3.10 -14.18 7.39
C TYR A 60 -1.99 -15.01 8.03
N GLY A 61 -0.92 -14.38 8.54
CA GLY A 61 0.29 -15.06 9.03
C GLY A 61 0.02 -16.17 10.05
N ARG A 62 -0.77 -15.89 11.10
CA ARG A 62 -1.10 -16.88 12.14
C ARG A 62 -2.08 -17.98 11.69
N ASN A 63 -2.76 -17.74 10.57
CA ASN A 63 -3.77 -18.65 10.06
C ASN A 63 -3.20 -19.59 8.99
N PHE A 64 -2.11 -19.24 8.32
CA PHE A 64 -1.45 -20.13 7.34
C PHE A 64 -1.08 -21.48 7.94
N ASP A 65 -0.59 -21.51 9.18
CA ASP A 65 -0.28 -22.76 9.90
C ASP A 65 -1.53 -23.57 10.30
N ARG A 66 -2.70 -22.92 10.42
CA ARG A 66 -3.95 -23.57 10.86
C ARG A 66 -4.81 -24.08 9.72
N VAL A 67 -4.90 -23.33 8.61
CA VAL A 67 -5.76 -23.67 7.47
C VAL A 67 -4.98 -24.28 6.29
N GLY A 68 -3.65 -24.33 6.39
CA GLY A 68 -2.78 -24.79 5.32
C GLY A 68 -2.54 -23.74 4.22
N LEU A 69 -1.49 -23.97 3.42
CA LEU A 69 -1.02 -23.04 2.41
C LEU A 69 -2.09 -22.71 1.36
N ARG A 70 -2.79 -23.73 0.82
CA ARG A 70 -3.81 -23.55 -0.22
C ARG A 70 -4.98 -22.67 0.23
N ALA A 71 -5.54 -22.94 1.42
CA ALA A 71 -6.64 -22.13 1.95
C ALA A 71 -6.19 -20.72 2.35
N GLY A 72 -4.95 -20.58 2.84
CA GLY A 72 -4.31 -19.29 3.08
C GLY A 72 -4.19 -18.45 1.81
N LEU A 73 -3.62 -19.02 0.74
CA LEU A 73 -3.51 -18.40 -0.58
C LEU A 73 -4.88 -17.99 -1.13
N GLY A 74 -5.88 -18.88 -1.03
CA GLY A 74 -7.24 -18.56 -1.47
C GLY A 74 -7.85 -17.35 -0.75
N ARG A 75 -7.56 -17.16 0.55
CA ARG A 75 -8.03 -15.96 1.29
C ARG A 75 -7.31 -14.70 0.87
N VAL A 76 -6.01 -14.77 0.63
CA VAL A 76 -5.21 -13.65 0.09
C VAL A 76 -5.75 -13.27 -1.29
N TRP A 77 -5.93 -14.23 -2.19
CA TRP A 77 -6.45 -13.96 -3.53
C TRP A 77 -7.85 -13.36 -3.53
N ARG A 78 -8.78 -13.87 -2.70
CA ARG A 78 -10.10 -13.25 -2.56
C ARG A 78 -10.02 -11.81 -2.03
N ARG A 79 -9.00 -11.48 -1.23
CA ARG A 79 -8.79 -10.10 -0.78
C ARG A 79 -8.24 -9.23 -1.91
N CYS A 80 -7.23 -9.70 -2.65
CA CYS A 80 -6.69 -9.01 -3.82
C CYS A 80 -7.77 -8.75 -4.86
N ALA A 81 -8.59 -9.76 -5.19
CA ALA A 81 -9.70 -9.62 -6.13
C ALA A 81 -10.72 -8.55 -5.69
N ARG A 82 -11.09 -8.51 -4.40
CA ARG A 82 -11.95 -7.44 -3.89
C ARG A 82 -11.30 -6.08 -4.03
N LEU A 83 -10.03 -5.95 -3.63
CA LEU A 83 -9.30 -4.68 -3.73
C LEU A 83 -9.22 -4.19 -5.18
N TYR A 84 -8.96 -5.10 -6.11
CA TYR A 84 -8.95 -4.83 -7.54
C TYR A 84 -10.32 -4.33 -8.03
N VAL A 85 -11.42 -5.00 -7.66
CA VAL A 85 -12.77 -4.53 -8.01
C VAL A 85 -13.04 -3.13 -7.45
N PHE A 86 -12.69 -2.87 -6.18
CA PHE A 86 -12.84 -1.53 -5.60
C PHE A 86 -11.98 -0.47 -6.29
N GLN A 87 -10.74 -0.82 -6.67
CA GLN A 87 -9.86 0.06 -7.42
C GLN A 87 -10.43 0.36 -8.82
N ALA A 88 -10.90 -0.65 -9.54
CA ALA A 88 -11.54 -0.49 -10.85
C ALA A 88 -12.78 0.40 -10.77
N VAL A 89 -13.65 0.16 -9.79
CA VAL A 89 -14.84 1.01 -9.54
C VAL A 89 -14.43 2.43 -9.20
N MET A 90 -13.40 2.62 -8.36
CA MET A 90 -12.94 3.95 -8.00
C MET A 90 -12.37 4.72 -9.20
N VAL A 91 -11.59 4.06 -10.06
CA VAL A 91 -11.11 4.65 -11.32
C VAL A 91 -12.28 5.11 -12.18
N VAL A 92 -13.29 4.26 -12.39
CA VAL A 92 -14.46 4.58 -13.21
C VAL A 92 -15.23 5.77 -12.61
N VAL A 93 -15.55 5.71 -11.30
CA VAL A 93 -16.33 6.74 -10.62
C VAL A 93 -15.60 8.07 -10.61
N THR A 94 -14.31 8.08 -10.27
CA THR A 94 -13.50 9.31 -10.25
C THR A 94 -13.39 9.91 -11.65
N THR A 95 -13.12 9.09 -12.67
CA THR A 95 -13.03 9.56 -14.06
C THR A 95 -14.35 10.14 -14.55
N ALA A 96 -15.47 9.45 -14.30
CA ALA A 96 -16.81 9.92 -14.68
C ALA A 96 -17.17 11.24 -13.96
N THR A 97 -16.88 11.33 -12.66
CA THR A 97 -17.12 12.54 -11.85
C THR A 97 -16.35 13.73 -12.39
N ILE A 98 -15.06 13.58 -12.69
CA ILE A 98 -14.24 14.66 -13.24
C ILE A 98 -14.71 15.06 -14.64
N ARG A 99 -15.05 14.09 -15.50
CA ARG A 99 -15.62 14.38 -16.83
C ARG A 99 -16.90 15.21 -16.74
N ALA A 100 -17.80 14.85 -15.83
CA ALA A 100 -19.03 15.61 -15.61
C ALA A 100 -18.72 17.02 -15.06
N TRP A 101 -17.83 17.13 -14.07
CA TRP A 101 -17.50 18.40 -13.42
C TRP A 101 -16.84 19.42 -14.36
N ARG A 102 -16.04 18.96 -15.34
CA ARG A 102 -15.42 19.80 -16.36
C ARG A 102 -16.40 20.63 -17.18
N SER A 103 -17.67 20.21 -17.26
CA SER A 103 -18.72 21.00 -17.92
C SER A 103 -19.17 22.23 -17.11
N PHE A 104 -18.88 22.27 -15.81
CA PHE A 104 -19.26 23.35 -14.90
C PHE A 104 -18.07 24.22 -14.48
N TRP A 105 -16.87 23.65 -14.36
CA TRP A 105 -15.68 24.37 -13.92
C TRP A 105 -14.40 23.81 -14.56
N PRO A 106 -13.44 24.65 -14.98
CA PRO A 106 -12.16 24.17 -15.48
C PRO A 106 -11.39 23.42 -14.38
N VAL A 107 -11.21 22.12 -14.58
CA VAL A 107 -10.39 21.28 -13.70
C VAL A 107 -8.95 21.33 -14.21
N PRO A 108 -7.96 21.71 -13.38
CA PRO A 108 -6.57 21.73 -13.81
C PRO A 108 -6.14 20.38 -14.36
N VAL A 109 -5.13 20.46 -15.20
CA VAL A 109 -4.65 19.36 -16.03
C VAL A 109 -4.09 18.22 -15.16
N ASP A 110 -3.38 18.57 -14.09
CA ASP A 110 -2.64 17.67 -13.20
C ASP A 110 -3.49 16.62 -12.44
N PHE A 111 -4.83 16.69 -12.50
CA PHE A 111 -5.69 15.82 -11.70
C PHE A 111 -5.87 14.41 -12.29
N LEU A 112 -5.91 14.26 -13.62
CA LEU A 112 -6.15 12.99 -14.32
C LEU A 112 -5.94 13.13 -15.85
N GLU A 113 -5.01 13.97 -16.29
CA GLU A 113 -4.85 14.28 -17.72
C GLU A 113 -4.77 13.03 -18.62
N PRO A 114 -3.97 11.98 -18.30
CA PRO A 114 -3.78 10.93 -19.29
C PRO A 114 -4.96 9.93 -19.36
N GLU A 115 -5.79 9.71 -18.32
CA GLU A 115 -7.09 9.00 -18.50
C GLU A 115 -8.10 9.78 -19.35
N LEU A 116 -8.04 11.11 -19.25
CA LEU A 116 -9.03 11.99 -19.88
C LEU A 116 -8.65 12.33 -21.32
N ALA A 117 -7.34 12.45 -21.61
CA ALA A 117 -6.77 12.77 -22.91
C ALA A 117 -6.77 11.59 -23.89
N HIS A 118 -6.65 10.35 -23.41
CA HIS A 118 -6.48 9.17 -24.27
C HIS A 118 -7.75 8.34 -24.46
N GLY A 119 -8.88 8.72 -23.84
CA GLY A 119 -10.18 8.10 -24.10
C GLY A 119 -10.30 6.64 -23.65
N LEU A 120 -11.07 5.82 -24.37
CA LEU A 120 -11.36 4.44 -23.97
C LEU A 120 -10.15 3.48 -24.09
N SER A 121 -9.11 3.85 -24.85
CA SER A 121 -7.91 3.00 -25.01
C SER A 121 -7.07 2.96 -23.73
N ALA A 122 -7.04 4.04 -22.95
CA ALA A 122 -6.40 4.08 -21.64
C ALA A 122 -7.15 3.24 -20.59
N PHE A 123 -8.46 3.05 -20.75
CA PHE A 123 -9.28 2.29 -19.79
C PHE A 123 -8.71 0.89 -19.52
N TRP A 124 -8.41 0.14 -20.58
CA TRP A 124 -7.87 -1.21 -20.43
C TRP A 124 -6.47 -1.23 -19.83
N ARG A 125 -5.62 -0.25 -20.17
CA ARG A 125 -4.29 -0.12 -19.57
C ARG A 125 -4.39 0.11 -18.06
N VAL A 126 -5.33 0.94 -17.62
CA VAL A 126 -5.55 1.17 -16.17
C VAL A 126 -6.13 -0.07 -15.48
N MET A 127 -7.01 -0.81 -16.15
CA MET A 127 -7.52 -2.08 -15.61
C MET A 127 -6.42 -3.15 -15.50
N PHE A 128 -5.51 -3.24 -16.47
CA PHE A 128 -4.40 -4.18 -16.41
C PHE A 128 -3.22 -3.70 -15.53
N LEU A 129 -3.36 -2.56 -14.83
CA LEU A 129 -2.30 -1.94 -14.04
C LEU A 129 -1.04 -1.60 -14.87
N ASP A 130 -1.22 -1.38 -16.17
CA ASP A 130 -0.20 -0.88 -17.10
C ASP A 130 -0.13 0.65 -17.07
N ALA A 131 -1.23 1.31 -16.70
CA ALA A 131 -1.33 2.76 -16.53
C ALA A 131 -1.83 3.08 -15.11
N LEU A 132 -1.06 3.83 -14.33
CA LEU A 132 -1.40 4.16 -12.94
C LEU A 132 -1.51 5.67 -12.75
N PRO A 133 -2.73 6.21 -12.57
CA PRO A 133 -2.88 7.62 -12.25
C PRO A 133 -2.29 7.92 -10.87
N SER A 134 -1.59 9.05 -10.77
CA SER A 134 -0.85 9.45 -9.57
C SER A 134 -1.70 9.50 -8.31
N ASN A 135 -2.99 9.82 -8.44
CA ASN A 135 -3.92 9.91 -7.31
C ASN A 135 -4.53 8.56 -6.87
N LEU A 136 -4.39 7.48 -7.66
CA LEU A 136 -5.00 6.16 -7.37
C LEU A 136 -4.00 4.99 -7.42
N ASN A 137 -2.70 5.28 -7.44
CA ASN A 137 -1.62 4.30 -7.58
C ASN A 137 -1.28 3.53 -6.27
N ILE A 138 -1.73 3.99 -5.09
CA ILE A 138 -1.46 3.31 -3.80
C ILE A 138 -2.19 1.96 -3.65
N LEU A 139 -3.37 1.80 -4.27
CA LEU A 139 -4.14 0.57 -4.23
C LEU A 139 -3.52 -0.55 -5.07
N PRO A 140 -3.11 -0.30 -6.33
CA PRO A 140 -2.29 -1.24 -7.10
C PRO A 140 -1.07 -1.73 -6.33
N LEU A 141 -0.30 -0.82 -5.72
CA LEU A 141 0.82 -1.19 -4.85
C LEU A 141 0.35 -2.18 -3.77
N TYR A 142 -0.72 -1.85 -3.03
CA TYR A 142 -1.20 -2.70 -1.96
C TYR A 142 -1.64 -4.09 -2.45
N ILE A 143 -2.23 -4.20 -3.64
CA ILE A 143 -2.59 -5.48 -4.27
C ILE A 143 -1.33 -6.31 -4.54
N VAL A 144 -0.30 -5.72 -5.13
CA VAL A 144 0.98 -6.41 -5.43
C VAL A 144 1.67 -6.87 -4.14
N LEU A 145 1.78 -6.00 -3.14
CA LEU A 145 2.41 -6.34 -1.86
C LEU A 145 1.64 -7.43 -1.11
N LEU A 146 0.30 -7.40 -1.15
CA LEU A 146 -0.52 -8.43 -0.54
C LEU A 146 -0.43 -9.76 -1.31
N ALA A 147 -0.34 -9.72 -2.64
CA ALA A 147 -0.10 -10.90 -3.46
C ALA A 147 1.29 -11.51 -3.21
N ALA A 148 2.29 -10.68 -2.91
CA ALA A 148 3.65 -11.11 -2.54
C ALA A 148 3.76 -11.59 -1.08
N PHE A 149 2.79 -11.26 -0.20
CA PHE A 149 2.80 -11.63 1.21
C PHE A 149 3.06 -13.13 1.48
N PRO A 150 2.53 -14.10 0.72
CA PRO A 150 2.85 -15.52 0.94
C PRO A 150 4.34 -15.84 0.79
N LEU A 151 5.05 -15.18 -0.14
CA LEU A 151 6.49 -15.33 -0.31
C LEU A 151 7.24 -14.74 0.91
N VAL A 152 6.86 -13.53 1.30
CA VAL A 152 7.38 -12.87 2.50
C VAL A 152 7.16 -13.75 3.74
N TYR A 153 5.97 -14.32 3.90
CA TYR A 153 5.64 -15.25 4.98
C TYR A 153 6.54 -16.49 5.01
N LEU A 154 6.83 -17.10 3.85
CA LEU A 154 7.72 -18.27 3.76
C LEU A 154 9.15 -17.93 4.20
N LEU A 155 9.65 -16.75 3.82
CA LEU A 155 10.96 -16.27 4.27
C LEU A 155 10.97 -15.97 5.78
N MET A 156 9.92 -15.32 6.30
CA MET A 156 9.79 -14.99 7.71
C MET A 156 9.77 -16.23 8.60
N ARG A 157 9.23 -17.34 8.10
CA ARG A 157 9.26 -18.63 8.77
C ARG A 157 10.67 -19.22 8.90
N ARG A 158 11.58 -18.90 7.98
CA ARG A 158 12.98 -19.33 8.06
C ARG A 158 13.77 -18.42 8.98
N SER A 159 13.70 -17.11 8.77
CA SER A 159 14.34 -16.12 9.64
C SER A 159 13.81 -14.71 9.34
N LEU A 160 13.43 -13.98 10.39
CA LEU A 160 13.06 -12.56 10.27
C LEU A 160 14.25 -11.71 9.79
N VAL A 161 15.46 -12.04 10.27
CA VAL A 161 16.69 -11.33 9.89
C VAL A 161 16.98 -11.53 8.41
N LEU A 162 16.89 -12.78 7.92
CA LEU A 162 17.08 -13.07 6.49
C LEU A 162 16.04 -12.36 5.63
N THR A 163 14.77 -12.35 6.07
CA THR A 163 13.69 -11.67 5.36
C THR A 163 13.98 -10.17 5.22
N LEU A 164 14.36 -9.51 6.32
CA LEU A 164 14.70 -8.09 6.32
C LEU A 164 15.97 -7.80 5.53
N ALA A 165 16.98 -8.67 5.58
CA ALA A 165 18.22 -8.50 4.82
C ALA A 165 17.96 -8.60 3.30
N LEU A 166 17.18 -9.59 2.85
CA LEU A 166 16.81 -9.73 1.45
C LEU A 166 15.92 -8.58 0.98
N SER A 167 14.92 -8.22 1.79
CA SER A 167 13.99 -7.13 1.48
C SER A 167 14.69 -5.77 1.44
N GLY A 168 15.57 -5.50 2.41
CA GLY A 168 16.38 -4.28 2.46
C GLY A 168 17.48 -4.26 1.40
N GLY A 169 18.06 -5.41 1.05
CA GLY A 169 19.00 -5.54 -0.06
C GLY A 169 18.37 -5.25 -1.41
N LEU A 170 17.14 -5.74 -1.64
CA LEU A 170 16.37 -5.39 -2.84
C LEU A 170 16.05 -3.89 -2.85
N TRP A 171 15.55 -3.33 -1.75
CA TRP A 171 15.32 -1.89 -1.63
C TRP A 171 16.58 -1.08 -1.96
N LEU A 172 17.74 -1.46 -1.41
CA LEU A 172 19.00 -0.77 -1.67
C LEU A 172 19.39 -0.87 -3.15
N LEU A 173 19.27 -2.06 -3.76
CA LEU A 173 19.60 -2.27 -5.17
C LEU A 173 18.77 -1.37 -6.08
N ILE A 174 17.46 -1.25 -5.84
CA ILE A 174 16.59 -0.40 -6.66
C ILE A 174 16.84 1.10 -6.41
N ASN A 175 17.24 1.49 -5.19
CA ASN A 175 17.65 2.86 -4.93
C ASN A 175 19.02 3.22 -5.56
N LEU A 176 19.86 2.21 -5.85
CA LEU A 176 21.12 2.40 -6.59
C LEU A 176 20.90 2.44 -8.10
N ASP A 177 19.92 1.69 -8.62
CA ASP A 177 19.51 1.72 -10.03
C ASP A 177 17.98 1.90 -10.16
N PRO A 178 17.49 3.16 -10.14
CA PRO A 178 16.06 3.45 -10.24
C PRO A 178 15.43 3.07 -11.59
N THR A 179 16.23 2.70 -12.60
CA THR A 179 15.70 2.26 -13.90
C THR A 179 15.04 0.89 -13.81
N ILE A 180 15.34 0.13 -12.76
CA ILE A 180 14.70 -1.14 -12.45
C ILE A 180 13.38 -0.86 -11.73
N ASN A 181 12.33 -0.62 -12.51
CA ASN A 181 10.99 -0.36 -12.00
C ASN A 181 9.94 -1.12 -12.82
N PHE A 182 8.73 -1.24 -12.28
CA PHE A 182 7.56 -1.64 -13.04
C PHE A 182 7.23 -0.56 -14.07
N PRO A 183 6.93 -0.93 -15.33
CA PRO A 183 6.56 0.03 -16.35
C PRO A 183 5.21 0.68 -16.02
N ASN A 184 5.10 1.97 -16.33
CA ASN A 184 3.86 2.73 -16.25
C ASN A 184 3.67 3.49 -17.57
N TRP A 185 2.61 3.19 -18.31
CA TRP A 185 2.38 3.82 -19.60
C TRP A 185 2.13 5.34 -19.50
N LEU A 186 1.67 5.82 -18.32
CA LEU A 186 1.44 7.25 -18.08
C LEU A 186 2.71 8.00 -17.65
N ASP A 187 3.75 7.29 -17.23
CA ASP A 187 4.96 7.87 -16.65
C ASP A 187 6.21 7.10 -17.11
N PRO A 188 7.11 7.71 -17.92
CA PRO A 188 8.32 7.06 -18.41
C PRO A 188 9.23 6.49 -17.31
N ASP A 189 9.17 7.05 -16.09
CA ASP A 189 10.00 6.61 -14.95
C ASP A 189 9.40 5.40 -14.23
N GLY A 190 8.24 4.92 -14.67
CA GLY A 190 7.58 3.72 -14.17
C GLY A 190 6.59 3.99 -13.05
N TRP A 191 6.41 3.01 -12.16
CA TRP A 191 5.51 3.16 -11.02
C TRP A 191 6.11 4.12 -10.00
N TYR A 192 5.39 5.22 -9.69
CA TYR A 192 5.76 6.11 -8.59
C TYR A 192 5.92 5.37 -7.26
N PHE A 193 4.94 4.51 -6.94
CA PHE A 193 5.03 3.56 -5.84
C PHE A 193 5.61 2.24 -6.35
N ASP A 194 6.92 2.21 -6.60
CA ASP A 194 7.61 1.00 -7.04
C ASP A 194 7.46 -0.16 -6.02
N PRO A 195 6.81 -1.27 -6.39
CA PRO A 195 6.65 -2.42 -5.50
C PRO A 195 7.98 -3.02 -5.01
N LEU A 196 9.08 -2.89 -5.77
CA LEU A 196 10.38 -3.47 -5.42
C LEU A 196 11.06 -2.72 -4.26
N ALA A 197 10.92 -1.40 -4.21
CA ALA A 197 11.33 -0.58 -3.07
C ALA A 197 10.32 -0.68 -1.89
N TRP A 198 9.04 -0.47 -2.16
CA TRP A 198 8.01 -0.32 -1.13
C TRP A 198 7.68 -1.62 -0.37
N GLN A 199 8.03 -2.78 -0.92
CA GLN A 199 7.94 -4.05 -0.20
C GLN A 199 8.78 -4.08 1.07
N PHE A 200 9.82 -3.24 1.20
CA PHE A 200 10.62 -3.16 2.41
C PHE A 200 9.82 -2.64 3.61
N LEU A 201 9.10 -1.52 3.46
CA LEU A 201 8.23 -0.99 4.52
C LEU A 201 7.14 -2.00 4.91
N PHE A 202 6.51 -2.64 3.93
CA PHE A 202 5.51 -3.67 4.17
C PHE A 202 6.10 -4.86 4.94
N THR A 203 7.27 -5.33 4.54
CA THR A 203 7.97 -6.45 5.20
C THR A 203 8.40 -6.08 6.62
N LEU A 204 8.86 -4.85 6.83
CA LEU A 204 9.19 -4.32 8.15
C LEU A 204 7.97 -4.32 9.07
N GLY A 205 6.81 -3.89 8.56
CA GLY A 205 5.53 -3.93 9.28
C GLY A 205 5.11 -5.36 9.65
N ALA A 206 5.23 -6.30 8.71
CA ALA A 206 4.94 -7.71 8.97
C ALA A 206 5.85 -8.30 10.06
N CYS A 207 7.16 -8.04 10.00
CA CYS A 207 8.13 -8.44 11.02
C CYS A 207 7.84 -7.79 12.39
N ALA A 208 7.50 -6.50 12.41
CA ALA A 208 7.11 -5.79 13.62
C ALA A 208 5.88 -6.43 14.29
N SER A 209 4.92 -6.92 13.50
CA SER A 209 3.74 -7.63 14.00
C SER A 209 4.09 -8.97 14.66
N VAL A 210 5.07 -9.70 14.13
CA VAL A 210 5.61 -10.91 14.77
C VAL A 210 6.21 -10.57 16.14
N LEU A 211 7.06 -9.54 16.19
CA LEU A 211 7.76 -9.13 17.40
C LEU A 211 6.79 -8.61 18.47
N ALA A 212 5.84 -7.76 18.08
CA ALA A 212 4.77 -7.29 18.96
C ALA A 212 3.93 -8.46 19.48
N GLY A 213 3.62 -9.43 18.61
CA GLY A 213 2.90 -10.64 18.97
C GLY A 213 3.57 -11.46 20.08
N ARG A 214 4.92 -11.52 20.10
CA ARG A 214 5.72 -12.18 21.15
C ARG A 214 5.69 -11.42 22.49
N ARG A 215 5.33 -10.14 22.49
CA ARG A 215 5.33 -9.24 23.66
C ARG A 215 3.92 -8.75 24.02
N GLY A 216 2.90 -9.59 23.84
CA GLY A 216 1.53 -9.26 24.24
C GLY A 216 0.85 -8.17 23.41
N GLY A 217 1.41 -7.77 22.26
CA GLY A 217 0.91 -6.68 21.42
C GLY A 217 1.74 -5.40 21.49
N SER A 218 2.70 -5.31 22.41
CA SER A 218 3.58 -4.15 22.54
C SER A 218 4.88 -4.33 21.77
N LEU A 219 5.36 -3.28 21.11
CA LEU A 219 6.71 -3.26 20.56
C LEU A 219 7.76 -3.25 21.69
N PRO A 220 9.01 -3.63 21.40
CA PRO A 220 10.10 -3.48 22.35
C PRO A 220 10.22 -2.04 22.83
N ALA A 221 9.92 -1.78 24.12
CA ALA A 221 10.26 -0.52 24.75
C ALA A 221 11.77 -0.47 24.96
N VAL A 222 12.39 0.64 24.58
CA VAL A 222 13.78 0.92 24.92
C VAL A 222 13.85 1.19 26.42
N GLY A 223 14.85 0.66 27.13
CA GLY A 223 14.88 0.65 28.60
C GLY A 223 14.79 2.03 29.27
N TRP A 224 15.13 3.09 28.55
CA TRP A 224 15.08 4.48 29.01
C TRP A 224 13.74 5.19 28.78
N LEU A 225 12.78 4.54 28.08
CA LEU A 225 11.41 5.03 27.83
C LEU A 225 10.39 4.42 28.82
N ARG A 226 10.84 3.95 29.98
CA ARG A 226 10.00 3.42 31.07
C ARG A 226 9.88 4.41 32.21
#